data_AF-A0A3C1KE23-F1
#
_entry.id   AF-A0A3C1KE23-F1
#
_cell.length_a   1.000
_cell.length_b   1.000
_cell.length_c   1.000
_cell.angle_alpha   90.00
_cell.angle_beta   90.00
_cell.angle_gamma   90.00
#
_symmetry.space_group_name_H-M   'P 1'
#
loop_
_entity.id
_entity.type
_entity.pdbx_description
1 polymer ?
#
loop_
_entity_poly.entity_id
_entity_poly.type
_entity_poly.pdbx_seq_one_letter_code
_entity_poly.pdbx_strand_id
1 'polypeptide(L)'
;EVPDETAGPYPADGSNGIDVLTASGIVRSDIRASFGSSTTVADGVPLTIRLTVRDADTGAALSGKGVYLWHCDRDGNYSLYSRGITDENYLRGVQETDAAGTVSFTSIYPACYSGRWPHIHFEVYDDVATAVASGPIVKTSQIALPEETNAVVYATSGYEQSVRNASQVSLKSDNVFGDDGGIHQIATMSGDVAAGYTAALTIGV
;
A
#
# COMPACT_ATOMS: atom_id res chain seq x y z
N GLU A 1 -4.02 -18.50 -0.81
CA GLU A 1 -3.83 -17.47 -1.85
C GLU A 1 -4.31 -16.15 -1.26
N VAL A 2 -3.74 -15.02 -1.68
CA VAL A 2 -4.31 -13.72 -1.31
C VAL A 2 -5.51 -13.45 -2.22
N PRO A 3 -6.70 -13.13 -1.70
CA PRO A 3 -7.86 -12.85 -2.55
C PRO A 3 -7.61 -11.68 -3.51
N ASP A 4 -8.22 -11.72 -4.69
CA ASP A 4 -8.37 -10.53 -5.52
C ASP A 4 -9.32 -9.55 -4.83
N GLU A 5 -8.93 -8.29 -4.77
CA GLU A 5 -9.75 -7.22 -4.21
C GLU A 5 -9.96 -6.08 -5.20
N THR A 6 -10.75 -5.11 -4.78
CA THR A 6 -10.88 -3.85 -5.50
C THR A 6 -9.61 -2.99 -5.38
N ALA A 7 -9.26 -2.32 -6.48
CA ALA A 7 -8.34 -1.18 -6.48
C ALA A 7 -8.88 0.00 -5.64
N GLY A 8 -10.18 0.02 -5.33
CA GLY A 8 -10.82 1.15 -4.68
C GLY A 8 -10.84 2.38 -5.59
N PRO A 9 -11.23 3.54 -5.07
CA PRO A 9 -11.44 4.73 -5.88
C PRO A 9 -10.17 5.55 -6.14
N TYR A 10 -8.99 5.15 -5.63
CA TYR A 10 -7.77 5.97 -5.65
C TYR A 10 -6.50 5.33 -6.27
N PRO A 11 -6.58 4.46 -7.31
CA PRO A 11 -5.42 3.76 -7.83
C PRO A 11 -4.43 4.66 -8.58
N ALA A 12 -4.88 5.69 -9.29
CA ALA A 12 -4.06 6.51 -10.20
C ALA A 12 -3.32 5.66 -11.26
N ASP A 13 -3.95 4.61 -11.75
CA ASP A 13 -3.48 3.66 -12.77
C ASP A 13 -4.11 3.91 -14.15
N GLY A 14 -4.84 5.01 -14.31
CA GLY A 14 -5.62 5.36 -15.51
C GLY A 14 -7.05 4.84 -15.51
N SER A 15 -7.41 3.87 -14.67
CA SER A 15 -8.75 3.24 -14.67
C SER A 15 -9.89 4.21 -14.34
N ASN A 16 -9.58 5.30 -13.61
CA ASN A 16 -10.53 6.34 -13.23
C ASN A 16 -10.15 7.75 -13.72
N GLY A 17 -9.25 7.83 -14.72
CA GLY A 17 -8.87 9.07 -15.40
C GLY A 17 -7.61 9.77 -14.88
N ILE A 18 -7.10 9.43 -13.70
CA ILE A 18 -5.76 9.85 -13.23
C ILE A 18 -4.80 8.69 -13.45
N ASP A 19 -3.63 8.98 -14.02
CA ASP A 19 -2.57 7.99 -14.29
C ASP A 19 -1.21 8.53 -13.86
N VAL A 20 -0.67 8.02 -12.76
CA VAL A 20 0.67 8.32 -12.24
C VAL A 20 1.70 7.30 -12.72
N LEU A 21 1.28 6.15 -13.26
CA LEU A 21 2.18 5.07 -13.71
C LEU A 21 3.00 5.50 -14.94
N THR A 22 2.45 6.40 -15.75
CA THR A 22 3.16 6.99 -16.88
C THR A 22 4.15 8.11 -16.49
N ALA A 23 4.15 8.55 -15.22
CA ALA A 23 4.96 9.67 -14.79
C ALA A 23 6.43 9.28 -14.56
N SER A 24 7.36 10.11 -15.06
CA SER A 24 8.78 9.95 -14.77
C SER A 24 9.03 10.10 -13.26
N GLY A 25 9.63 9.07 -12.66
CA GLY A 25 9.92 9.00 -11.23
C GLY A 25 9.05 8.02 -10.45
N ILE A 26 8.00 7.43 -11.04
CA ILE A 26 7.14 6.46 -10.33
C ILE A 26 7.87 5.15 -9.97
N VAL A 27 8.90 4.75 -10.74
CA VAL A 27 9.73 3.59 -10.42
C VAL A 27 10.74 3.98 -9.34
N ARG A 28 10.41 3.66 -8.09
CA ARG A 28 11.13 4.13 -6.89
C ARG A 28 10.85 3.26 -5.67
N SER A 29 11.83 3.15 -4.77
CA SER A 29 11.69 2.38 -3.54
C SER A 29 11.27 3.23 -2.34
N ASP A 30 11.79 4.45 -2.20
CA ASP A 30 11.31 5.40 -1.20
C ASP A 30 10.15 6.22 -1.78
N ILE A 31 8.94 5.99 -1.28
CA ILE A 31 7.71 6.62 -1.77
C ILE A 31 7.26 7.80 -0.91
N ARG A 32 8.00 8.20 0.13
CA ARG A 32 7.53 9.24 1.08
C ARG A 32 7.40 10.63 0.48
N ALA A 33 8.27 10.97 -0.47
CA ALA A 33 8.26 12.28 -1.12
C ALA A 33 7.43 12.28 -2.41
N SER A 34 6.78 13.40 -2.71
CA SER A 34 6.32 13.69 -4.06
C SER A 34 7.50 13.82 -5.03
N PHE A 35 7.21 13.77 -6.31
CA PHE A 35 8.18 13.85 -7.39
C PHE A 35 7.65 14.69 -8.56
N GLY A 36 8.55 15.07 -9.47
CA GLY A 36 8.25 16.02 -10.53
C GLY A 36 8.37 17.45 -10.02
N SER A 37 7.27 18.19 -9.98
CA SER A 37 7.25 19.61 -9.56
C SER A 37 7.21 19.80 -8.04
N SER A 38 6.67 18.82 -7.30
CA SER A 38 6.59 18.87 -5.83
C SER A 38 7.71 18.05 -5.20
N THR A 39 8.18 18.54 -4.05
CA THR A 39 9.13 17.85 -3.16
C THR A 39 8.54 17.59 -1.77
N THR A 40 7.23 17.76 -1.60
CA THR A 40 6.53 17.55 -0.33
C THR A 40 6.76 16.12 0.16
N VAL A 41 7.07 15.95 1.44
CA VAL A 41 7.27 14.64 2.07
C VAL A 41 6.10 14.36 2.99
N ALA A 42 5.47 13.19 2.82
CA ALA A 42 4.43 12.73 3.71
C ALA A 42 5.01 12.43 5.10
N ASP A 43 4.43 13.04 6.14
CA ASP A 43 4.77 12.78 7.53
C ASP A 43 4.10 11.49 8.02
N GLY A 44 4.75 10.79 8.96
CA GLY A 44 4.18 9.65 9.66
C GLY A 44 5.22 8.76 10.32
N VAL A 45 4.77 7.73 11.02
CA VAL A 45 5.67 6.71 11.59
C VAL A 45 6.35 5.97 10.44
N PRO A 46 7.70 5.83 10.41
CA PRO A 46 8.39 5.15 9.32
C PRO A 46 7.92 3.70 9.15
N LEU A 47 7.71 3.29 7.91
CA LEU A 47 7.28 1.95 7.54
C LEU A 47 8.09 1.42 6.37
N THR A 48 8.70 0.25 6.52
CA THR A 48 9.19 -0.55 5.38
C THR A 48 8.13 -1.56 4.98
N ILE A 49 7.76 -1.62 3.71
CA ILE A 49 6.76 -2.56 3.21
C ILE A 49 7.46 -3.59 2.33
N ARG A 50 7.34 -4.87 2.69
CA ARG A 50 7.92 -6.00 1.96
C ARG A 50 6.82 -6.91 1.44
N LEU A 51 6.72 -7.02 0.11
CA LEU A 51 5.81 -7.95 -0.55
C LEU A 51 6.62 -9.03 -1.24
N THR A 52 6.33 -10.30 -0.94
CA THR A 52 6.95 -11.44 -1.62
C THR A 52 5.92 -12.09 -2.53
N VAL A 53 6.16 -12.03 -3.83
CA VAL A 53 5.30 -12.57 -4.88
C VAL A 53 5.74 -13.98 -5.22
N ARG A 54 4.79 -14.91 -5.16
CA ARG A 54 5.00 -16.33 -5.47
C ARG A 54 3.94 -16.81 -6.44
N ASP A 55 4.32 -17.79 -7.24
CA ASP A 55 3.40 -18.55 -8.08
C ASP A 55 2.46 -19.36 -7.17
N ALA A 56 1.14 -19.22 -7.36
CA ALA A 56 0.14 -19.82 -6.51
C ALA A 56 0.12 -21.36 -6.56
N ASP A 57 0.49 -21.96 -7.71
CA ASP A 57 0.47 -23.41 -7.92
C ASP A 57 1.73 -24.10 -7.40
N THR A 58 2.89 -23.50 -7.66
CA THR A 58 4.20 -24.12 -7.38
C THR A 58 4.86 -23.58 -6.11
N GLY A 59 4.43 -22.42 -5.61
CA GLY A 59 5.07 -21.70 -4.50
C GLY A 59 6.43 -21.09 -4.85
N ALA A 60 6.85 -21.15 -6.11
CA ALA A 60 8.11 -20.60 -6.59
C ALA A 60 8.12 -19.08 -6.44
N ALA A 61 9.28 -18.51 -6.14
CA ALA A 61 9.45 -17.05 -6.11
C ALA A 61 9.36 -16.48 -7.53
N LEU A 62 8.62 -15.39 -7.70
CA LEU A 62 8.46 -14.71 -8.98
C LEU A 62 9.32 -13.45 -9.04
N SER A 63 10.48 -13.55 -9.67
CA SER A 63 11.40 -12.43 -9.92
C SER A 63 11.03 -11.68 -11.20
N GLY A 64 11.34 -10.38 -11.27
CA GLY A 64 11.11 -9.54 -12.45
C GLY A 64 9.69 -9.01 -12.60
N LYS A 65 8.80 -9.25 -11.62
CA LYS A 65 7.43 -8.74 -11.63
C LYS A 65 7.40 -7.27 -11.24
N GLY A 66 6.57 -6.48 -11.91
CA GLY A 66 6.30 -5.10 -11.52
C GLY A 66 5.27 -5.07 -10.40
N VAL A 67 5.55 -4.36 -9.30
CA VAL A 67 4.60 -4.17 -8.19
C VAL A 67 4.36 -2.68 -8.02
N TYR A 68 3.11 -2.25 -8.21
CA TYR A 68 2.65 -0.92 -7.87
C TYR A 68 2.03 -0.93 -6.48
N LEU A 69 2.33 0.06 -5.66
CA LEU A 69 1.83 0.18 -4.29
C LEU A 69 1.34 1.60 -4.01
N TRP A 70 0.20 1.73 -3.34
CA TRP A 70 -0.31 3.02 -2.87
C TRP A 70 -1.09 2.92 -1.55
N HIS A 71 -1.11 4.00 -0.78
CA HIS A 71 -1.94 4.12 0.42
C HIS A 71 -2.20 5.58 0.80
N CYS A 72 -3.06 5.80 1.80
CA CYS A 72 -3.33 7.13 2.34
C CYS A 72 -2.20 7.64 3.26
N ASP A 73 -2.10 8.96 3.42
CA ASP A 73 -1.22 9.58 4.41
C ASP A 73 -1.70 9.37 5.86
N ARG A 74 -0.98 9.93 6.84
CA ARG A 74 -1.32 9.84 8.27
C ARG A 74 -2.66 10.51 8.65
N ASP A 75 -3.19 11.37 7.78
CA ASP A 75 -4.46 12.07 7.96
C ASP A 75 -5.61 11.35 7.22
N GLY A 76 -5.32 10.26 6.50
CA GLY A 76 -6.30 9.48 5.75
C GLY A 76 -6.60 10.01 4.36
N ASN A 77 -5.74 10.87 3.82
CA ASN A 77 -5.89 11.45 2.49
C ASN A 77 -5.09 10.66 1.44
N TYR A 78 -5.63 10.56 0.22
CA TYR A 78 -4.91 9.98 -0.92
C TYR A 78 -4.36 11.09 -1.80
N SER A 79 -3.05 11.09 -2.03
CA SER A 79 -2.38 11.97 -2.99
C SER A 79 -3.04 11.84 -4.37
N LEU A 80 -3.08 12.92 -5.13
CA LEU A 80 -3.82 13.09 -6.41
C LEU A 80 -5.35 13.18 -6.31
N TYR A 81 -5.96 12.82 -5.18
CA TYR A 81 -7.43 12.73 -5.07
C TYR A 81 -8.02 13.63 -3.98
N SER A 82 -7.44 13.59 -2.77
CA SER A 82 -7.99 14.33 -1.64
C SER A 82 -7.80 15.83 -1.82
N ARG A 83 -8.85 16.59 -1.47
CA ARG A 83 -8.83 18.06 -1.53
C ARG A 83 -7.65 18.62 -0.74
N GLY A 84 -6.86 19.47 -1.37
CA GLY A 84 -5.68 20.10 -0.76
C GLY A 84 -4.36 19.39 -1.04
N ILE A 85 -4.39 18.17 -1.58
CA ILE A 85 -3.20 17.40 -1.99
C ILE A 85 -3.35 16.79 -3.40
N THR A 86 -4.21 17.37 -4.23
CA THR A 86 -4.44 16.91 -5.62
C THR A 86 -3.22 17.08 -6.52
N ASP A 87 -2.30 17.98 -6.16
CA ASP A 87 -1.04 18.21 -6.88
C ASP A 87 0.13 17.41 -6.28
N GLU A 88 -0.12 16.57 -5.28
CA GLU A 88 0.87 15.70 -4.64
C GLU A 88 0.77 14.27 -5.17
N ASN A 89 1.88 13.53 -5.20
CA ASN A 89 1.96 12.16 -5.70
C ASN A 89 2.85 11.24 -4.83
N TYR A 90 3.11 11.63 -3.59
CA TYR A 90 3.74 10.77 -2.59
C TYR A 90 2.92 9.50 -2.31
N LEU A 91 3.54 8.55 -1.60
CA LEU A 91 2.98 7.29 -1.13
C LEU A 91 2.42 6.41 -2.25
N ARG A 92 3.04 6.54 -3.43
CA ARG A 92 2.79 5.78 -4.66
C ARG A 92 4.12 5.39 -5.27
N GLY A 93 4.28 4.14 -5.69
CA GLY A 93 5.53 3.72 -6.33
C GLY A 93 5.48 2.33 -6.95
N VAL A 94 6.33 2.15 -7.96
CA VAL A 94 6.55 0.88 -8.65
C VAL A 94 7.95 0.34 -8.34
N GLN A 95 8.05 -0.96 -8.05
CA GLN A 95 9.31 -1.69 -7.90
C GLN A 95 9.27 -3.02 -8.63
N GLU A 96 10.45 -3.53 -8.97
CA GLU A 96 10.63 -4.87 -9.54
C GLU A 96 10.95 -5.88 -8.44
N THR A 97 10.33 -7.07 -8.46
CA THR A 97 10.65 -8.14 -7.52
C THR A 97 12.05 -8.68 -7.75
N ASP A 98 12.81 -8.83 -6.66
CA ASP A 98 14.16 -9.41 -6.69
C ASP A 98 14.15 -10.93 -6.94
N ALA A 99 15.33 -11.57 -6.88
CA ALA A 99 15.47 -13.01 -7.11
C ALA A 99 14.72 -13.89 -6.08
N ALA A 100 14.38 -13.34 -4.91
CA ALA A 100 13.55 -14.01 -3.90
C ALA A 100 12.05 -13.73 -4.11
N GLY A 101 11.69 -12.98 -5.16
CA GLY A 101 10.33 -12.55 -5.46
C GLY A 101 9.89 -11.36 -4.59
N THR A 102 10.82 -10.66 -3.94
CA THR A 102 10.49 -9.62 -2.96
C THR A 102 10.68 -8.22 -3.53
N VAL A 103 9.71 -7.33 -3.29
CA VAL A 103 9.88 -5.87 -3.39
C VAL A 103 9.96 -5.26 -2.00
N SER A 104 10.67 -4.14 -1.87
CA SER A 104 10.77 -3.38 -0.62
C SER A 104 10.55 -1.88 -0.87
N PHE A 105 9.57 -1.31 -0.20
CA PHE A 105 9.29 0.13 -0.22
C PHE A 105 9.61 0.78 1.12
N THR A 106 10.16 1.99 1.10
CA THR A 106 10.27 2.88 2.26
C THR A 106 9.11 3.88 2.22
N SER A 107 8.29 3.88 3.26
CA SER A 107 7.05 4.65 3.36
C SER A 107 6.80 5.16 4.79
N ILE A 108 5.57 5.58 5.06
CA ILE A 108 5.02 5.88 6.37
C ILE A 108 3.81 4.99 6.65
N TYR A 109 3.49 4.77 7.93
CA TYR A 109 2.33 3.99 8.34
C TYR A 109 1.02 4.71 7.97
N PRO A 110 0.09 4.09 7.22
CA PRO A 110 -1.14 4.76 6.78
C PRO A 110 -2.10 5.00 7.95
N ALA A 111 -3.00 5.96 7.78
CA ALA A 111 -4.10 6.19 8.72
C ALA A 111 -5.19 5.11 8.68
N CYS A 112 -6.08 5.18 9.67
CA CYS A 112 -7.45 4.70 9.52
C CYS A 112 -8.32 5.86 9.03
N TYR A 113 -8.76 5.83 7.76
CA TYR A 113 -9.81 6.74 7.30
C TYR A 113 -11.20 6.16 7.58
N SER A 114 -12.24 6.98 7.46
CA SER A 114 -13.61 6.60 7.84
C SER A 114 -14.14 5.44 6.98
N GLY A 115 -14.65 4.40 7.65
CA GLY A 115 -15.41 3.32 7.01
C GLY A 115 -14.59 2.16 6.43
N ARG A 116 -13.26 2.18 6.56
CA ARG A 116 -12.37 1.10 6.09
C ARG A 116 -11.32 0.75 7.14
N TRP A 117 -11.02 -0.54 7.27
CA TRP A 117 -9.89 -1.01 8.09
C TRP A 117 -8.56 -0.53 7.49
N PRO A 118 -7.53 -0.20 8.28
CA PRO A 118 -6.25 0.28 7.74
C PRO A 118 -5.59 -0.69 6.75
N HIS A 119 -5.21 -0.18 5.58
CA HIS A 119 -4.68 -1.00 4.48
C HIS A 119 -3.69 -0.27 3.59
N ILE A 120 -2.96 -1.07 2.82
CA ILE A 120 -2.08 -0.65 1.74
C ILE A 120 -2.51 -1.41 0.49
N HIS A 121 -2.77 -0.71 -0.61
CA HIS A 121 -3.12 -1.35 -1.86
C HIS A 121 -1.87 -1.76 -2.64
N PHE A 122 -2.02 -2.79 -3.46
CA PHE A 122 -1.01 -3.12 -4.47
C PHE A 122 -1.62 -3.74 -5.72
N GLU A 123 -0.87 -3.61 -6.81
CA GLU A 123 -1.09 -4.30 -8.08
C GLU A 123 0.19 -5.01 -8.51
N VAL A 124 0.05 -6.19 -9.10
CA VAL A 124 1.14 -6.96 -9.69
C VAL A 124 0.97 -6.97 -11.20
N TYR A 125 2.07 -6.73 -11.90
CA TYR A 125 2.19 -6.75 -13.36
C TYR A 125 3.26 -7.75 -13.77
N ASP A 126 3.25 -8.14 -15.05
CA ASP A 126 4.23 -9.07 -15.58
C ASP A 126 5.67 -8.57 -15.46
N ASP A 127 5.89 -7.26 -15.60
CA ASP A 127 7.14 -6.56 -15.36
C ASP A 127 6.90 -5.06 -15.12
N VAL A 128 7.96 -4.32 -14.78
CA VAL A 128 7.87 -2.85 -14.58
C VAL A 128 7.48 -2.12 -15.86
N ALA A 129 7.91 -2.59 -17.03
CA ALA A 129 7.61 -1.95 -18.31
C ALA A 129 6.10 -1.99 -18.61
N THR A 130 5.46 -3.10 -18.29
CA THR A 130 4.02 -3.30 -18.38
C THR A 130 3.28 -2.39 -17.41
N ALA A 131 3.77 -2.27 -16.17
CA ALA A 131 3.19 -1.37 -15.16
C ALA A 131 3.19 0.09 -15.62
N VAL A 132 4.34 0.63 -16.05
CA VAL A 132 4.45 2.05 -16.44
C VAL A 132 3.81 2.36 -17.81
N ALA A 133 3.43 1.33 -18.56
CA ALA A 133 2.62 1.45 -19.77
C ALA A 133 1.11 1.32 -19.48
N SER A 134 0.71 1.23 -18.21
CA SER A 134 -0.67 0.99 -17.77
C SER A 134 -1.26 -0.26 -18.43
N GLY A 135 -0.41 -1.30 -18.53
CA GLY A 135 -0.73 -2.58 -19.15
C GLY A 135 -1.61 -3.48 -18.27
N PRO A 136 -1.84 -4.74 -18.69
CA PRO A 136 -2.68 -5.67 -17.95
C PRO A 136 -2.18 -5.94 -16.54
N ILE A 137 -3.09 -5.91 -15.57
CA ILE A 137 -2.83 -6.26 -14.18
C ILE A 137 -2.98 -7.77 -14.01
N VAL A 138 -1.99 -8.40 -13.37
CA VAL A 138 -2.02 -9.81 -12.98
C VAL A 138 -2.83 -10.01 -11.71
N LYS A 139 -2.64 -9.13 -10.72
CA LYS A 139 -3.35 -9.19 -9.44
C LYS A 139 -3.58 -7.81 -8.85
N THR A 140 -4.77 -7.56 -8.32
CA THR A 140 -5.08 -6.39 -7.50
C THR A 140 -5.50 -6.88 -6.12
N SER A 141 -4.87 -6.37 -5.06
CA SER A 141 -5.29 -6.71 -3.70
C SER A 141 -4.86 -5.65 -2.68
N GLN A 142 -5.05 -5.95 -1.39
CA GLN A 142 -4.78 -5.06 -0.28
C GLN A 142 -4.08 -5.82 0.86
N ILE A 143 -3.14 -5.15 1.53
CA ILE A 143 -2.53 -5.58 2.78
C ILE A 143 -3.36 -5.00 3.93
N ALA A 144 -3.87 -5.84 4.82
CA ALA A 144 -4.47 -5.39 6.07
C ALA A 144 -3.40 -5.20 7.15
N LEU A 145 -3.49 -4.12 7.94
CA LEU A 145 -2.58 -3.88 9.05
C LEU A 145 -3.18 -4.40 10.38
N PRO A 146 -2.41 -5.12 11.22
CA PRO A 146 -2.97 -5.76 12.41
C PRO A 146 -3.38 -4.76 13.49
N GLU A 147 -4.45 -5.08 14.21
CA GLU A 147 -5.05 -4.24 15.24
C GLU A 147 -4.05 -3.79 16.31
N GLU A 148 -3.20 -4.71 16.78
CA GLU A 148 -2.18 -4.44 17.79
C GLU A 148 -1.18 -3.35 17.36
N THR A 149 -0.77 -3.33 16.10
CA THR A 149 0.17 -2.33 15.59
C THR A 149 -0.56 -1.02 15.32
N ASN A 150 -1.78 -1.08 14.78
CA ASN A 150 -2.65 0.10 14.61
C ASN A 150 -2.83 0.85 15.93
N ALA A 151 -3.12 0.12 17.02
CA ALA A 151 -3.33 0.72 18.34
C ALA A 151 -2.09 1.47 18.86
N VAL A 152 -0.88 0.92 18.63
CA VAL A 152 0.38 1.55 19.05
C VAL A 152 0.71 2.76 18.20
N VAL A 153 0.60 2.67 16.87
CA VAL A 153 0.89 3.78 15.95
C VAL A 153 -0.11 4.92 16.16
N TYR A 154 -1.40 4.63 16.29
CA TYR A 154 -2.43 5.68 16.42
C TYR A 154 -2.41 6.40 17.78
N ALA A 155 -1.67 5.88 18.76
CA ALA A 155 -1.38 6.58 20.00
C ALA A 155 -0.28 7.66 19.85
N THR A 156 0.37 7.76 18.68
CA THR A 156 1.40 8.77 18.39
C THR A 156 0.80 10.07 17.84
N SER A 157 1.55 11.17 17.96
CA SER A 157 1.11 12.49 17.48
C SER A 157 0.92 12.52 15.96
N GLY A 158 -0.17 13.12 15.51
CA GLY A 158 -0.52 13.22 14.09
C GLY A 158 -1.42 12.11 13.56
N TYR A 159 -1.81 11.13 14.40
CA TYR A 159 -2.76 10.07 14.06
C TYR A 159 -4.09 10.16 14.84
N GLU A 160 -4.38 11.29 15.48
CA GLU A 160 -5.52 11.45 16.40
C GLU A 160 -6.87 11.15 15.72
N GLN A 161 -7.00 11.44 14.42
CA GLN A 161 -8.19 11.10 13.64
C GLN A 161 -8.34 9.58 13.45
N SER A 162 -7.22 8.86 13.29
CA SER A 162 -7.21 7.41 13.13
C SER A 162 -7.76 6.70 14.36
N VAL A 163 -7.51 7.22 15.57
CA VAL A 163 -8.08 6.68 16.82
C VAL A 163 -9.60 6.62 16.75
N ARG A 164 -10.23 7.71 16.29
CA ARG A 164 -11.70 7.80 16.21
C ARG A 164 -12.26 6.90 15.12
N ASN A 165 -11.59 6.79 13.99
CA ASN A 165 -12.07 5.97 12.87
C ASN A 165 -11.88 4.48 13.16
N ALA A 166 -10.73 4.09 13.70
CA ALA A 166 -10.43 2.70 14.05
C ALA A 166 -11.41 2.14 15.09
N SER A 167 -11.93 2.97 16.01
CA SER A 167 -12.94 2.51 16.97
C SER A 167 -14.32 2.23 16.36
N GLN A 168 -14.54 2.55 15.08
CA GLN A 168 -15.82 2.38 14.38
C GLN A 168 -15.80 1.24 13.36
N VAL A 169 -14.65 0.60 13.16
CA VAL A 169 -14.47 -0.48 12.18
C VAL A 169 -13.73 -1.65 12.83
N SER A 170 -13.82 -2.81 12.20
CA SER A 170 -13.09 -4.03 12.52
C SER A 170 -12.80 -4.76 11.21
N LEU A 171 -11.81 -5.66 11.20
CA LEU A 171 -11.58 -6.54 10.03
C LEU A 171 -12.87 -7.24 9.59
N LYS A 172 -13.65 -7.75 10.54
CA LYS A 172 -14.91 -8.47 10.28
C LYS A 172 -16.02 -7.58 9.69
N SER A 173 -16.02 -6.28 10.02
CA SER A 173 -17.03 -5.34 9.53
C SER A 173 -16.57 -4.58 8.28
N ASP A 174 -15.31 -4.70 7.90
CA ASP A 174 -14.77 -4.10 6.67
C ASP A 174 -15.34 -4.84 5.45
N ASN A 175 -15.68 -4.09 4.41
CA ASN A 175 -16.33 -4.63 3.22
C ASN A 175 -15.36 -5.29 2.22
N VAL A 176 -14.06 -5.28 2.51
CA VAL A 176 -13.01 -5.97 1.74
C VAL A 176 -12.52 -7.17 2.56
N PHE A 177 -12.11 -6.95 3.81
CA PHE A 177 -11.54 -8.03 4.64
C PHE A 177 -12.58 -8.88 5.40
N GLY A 178 -13.86 -8.51 5.37
CA GLY A 178 -14.88 -9.10 6.24
C GLY A 178 -15.18 -10.57 5.98
N ASP A 179 -14.99 -11.04 4.74
CA ASP A 179 -15.37 -12.40 4.32
C ASP A 179 -14.52 -13.50 4.98
N ASP A 180 -13.22 -13.25 5.19
CA ASP A 180 -12.30 -14.17 5.87
C ASP A 180 -11.60 -13.55 7.10
N GLY A 181 -11.98 -12.32 7.46
CA GLY A 181 -11.33 -11.55 8.51
C GLY A 181 -9.92 -11.07 8.14
N GLY A 182 -9.58 -11.03 6.85
CA GLY A 182 -8.28 -10.66 6.32
C GLY A 182 -7.18 -11.70 6.58
N ILE A 183 -7.54 -12.95 6.93
CA ILE A 183 -6.57 -13.97 7.36
C ILE A 183 -5.45 -14.21 6.32
N HIS A 184 -5.74 -13.98 5.04
CA HIS A 184 -4.77 -14.09 3.96
C HIS A 184 -4.02 -12.79 3.64
N GLN A 185 -4.45 -11.65 4.18
CA GLN A 185 -3.95 -10.31 3.82
C GLN A 185 -3.33 -9.54 4.99
N ILE A 186 -3.42 -10.04 6.22
CA ILE A 186 -2.81 -9.40 7.39
C ILE A 186 -1.28 -9.47 7.30
N ALA A 187 -0.63 -8.30 7.35
CA ALA A 187 0.81 -8.20 7.38
C ALA A 187 1.40 -8.79 8.67
N THR A 188 2.52 -9.49 8.53
CA THR A 188 3.41 -9.75 9.66
C THR A 188 4.19 -8.49 9.98
N MET A 189 4.13 -8.04 11.24
CA MET A 189 4.76 -6.79 11.69
C MET A 189 6.00 -7.04 12.54
N SER A 190 7.00 -6.19 12.38
CA SER A 190 8.19 -6.15 13.25
C SER A 190 8.69 -4.71 13.41
N GLY A 191 9.46 -4.44 14.46
CA GLY A 191 9.93 -3.09 14.78
C GLY A 191 9.04 -2.37 15.81
N ASP A 192 9.21 -1.05 15.91
CA ASP A 192 8.50 -0.20 16.86
C ASP A 192 8.39 1.24 16.33
N VAL A 193 7.67 2.10 17.06
CA VAL A 193 7.47 3.51 16.67
C VAL A 193 8.79 4.30 16.56
N ALA A 194 9.79 3.99 17.39
CA ALA A 194 11.03 4.75 17.45
C ALA A 194 12.00 4.38 16.31
N ALA A 195 12.10 3.07 16.00
CA ALA A 195 12.94 2.54 14.93
C ALA A 195 12.23 2.50 13.56
N GLY A 196 10.90 2.55 13.55
CA GLY A 196 10.06 2.25 12.40
C GLY A 196 9.61 0.79 12.37
N TYR A 197 8.53 0.54 11.65
CA TYR A 197 7.99 -0.81 11.44
C TYR A 197 8.44 -1.41 10.11
N THR A 198 8.42 -2.73 10.02
CA THR A 198 8.37 -3.47 8.76
C THR A 198 7.06 -4.26 8.69
N ALA A 199 6.30 -4.06 7.62
CA ALA A 199 5.16 -4.87 7.23
C ALA A 199 5.61 -5.87 6.16
N ALA A 200 5.38 -7.17 6.37
CA ALA A 200 5.70 -8.21 5.41
C ALA A 200 4.47 -9.07 5.07
N LEU A 201 4.24 -9.30 3.79
CA LEU A 201 3.20 -10.23 3.31
C LEU A 201 3.73 -11.06 2.14
N THR A 202 3.41 -12.36 2.14
CA THR A 202 3.65 -13.23 0.97
C THR A 202 2.34 -13.40 0.23
N ILE A 203 2.36 -13.14 -1.07
CA ILE A 203 1.19 -13.20 -1.94
C ILE A 203 1.38 -14.29 -2.99
N GLY A 204 0.33 -15.09 -3.22
CA GLY A 204 0.24 -15.98 -4.36
C GLY A 204 -0.43 -15.23 -5.51
N VAL A 205 0.15 -15.31 -6.70
CA VAL A 205 -0.42 -14.82 -7.98
C VAL A 205 -0.54 -15.96 -8.98
#